data_AF-A0A534PA47-F1
#
_entry.id   AF-A0A534PA47-F1
#
_cell.length_a   1.000
_cell.length_b   1.000
_cell.length_c   1.000
_cell.angle_alpha   90.00
_cell.angle_beta   90.00
_cell.angle_gamma   90.00
#
_symmetry.space_group_name_H-M   'P 1'
#
loop_
_entity.id
_entity.type
_entity.pdbx_description
1 polymer ?
#
loop_
_entity_poly.entity_id
_entity_poly.type
_entity_poly.pdbx_seq_one_letter_code
_entity_poly.pdbx_strand_id
1 'polypeptide(L)'
;MENAETLTCGVCRKTGSFTAPVSVILVFAPGMAKPYPLIPAEDYRVCGACDAIFTLVNRAVVAHPTTRQAGPWTRAIVVFSDGHGVDVKAKRQGQQVAMA
;
A
#
# COMPACT_ATOMS: atom_id res chain seq x y z
N MET A 1 26.00 15.76 6.35
CA MET A 1 25.62 15.56 4.93
C MET A 1 24.79 14.30 4.89
N GLU A 2 23.47 14.43 5.05
CA GLU A 2 22.57 13.28 4.91
C GLU A 2 22.64 12.82 3.46
N ASN A 3 23.08 11.58 3.26
CA ASN A 3 23.02 10.90 1.98
C ASN A 3 21.52 10.81 1.65
N ALA A 4 21.01 11.74 0.84
CA ALA A 4 19.68 11.62 0.28
C ALA A 4 19.72 10.44 -0.68
N GLU A 5 19.56 9.23 -0.14
CA GLU A 5 19.51 8.00 -0.92
C GLU A 5 18.42 8.18 -1.98
N THR A 6 18.86 8.31 -3.23
CA THR A 6 17.94 8.53 -4.33
C THR A 6 17.21 7.21 -4.60
N LEU A 7 16.03 7.07 -4.04
CA LEU A 7 15.22 5.86 -4.19
C LEU A 7 14.66 5.74 -5.60
N THR A 8 14.72 4.55 -6.18
CA THR A 8 14.08 4.21 -7.46
C THR A 8 12.86 3.33 -7.22
N CYS A 9 11.72 3.69 -7.81
CA CYS A 9 10.48 2.95 -7.60
C CYS A 9 10.54 1.58 -8.28
N GLY A 10 10.32 0.50 -7.52
CA GLY A 10 10.23 -0.85 -8.07
C GLY A 10 9.04 -1.08 -9.03
N VAL A 11 8.06 -0.17 -9.06
CA VAL A 11 6.85 -0.26 -9.91
C VAL A 11 7.04 0.50 -11.23
N CYS A 12 7.26 1.81 -11.18
CA CYS A 12 7.35 2.65 -12.39
C CYS A 12 8.78 2.99 -12.82
N ARG A 13 9.79 2.51 -12.08
CA ARG A 13 11.24 2.78 -12.31
C ARG A 13 11.64 4.25 -12.28
N LYS A 14 10.74 5.17 -11.90
CA LYS A 14 11.07 6.57 -11.68
C LYS A 14 11.82 6.74 -10.36
N THR A 15 12.84 7.59 -10.40
CA THR A 15 13.53 8.12 -9.23
C THR A 15 12.83 9.42 -8.81
N GLY A 16 12.60 9.66 -7.52
CA GLY A 16 11.86 10.85 -7.11
C GLY A 16 11.36 10.82 -5.67
N SER A 17 10.19 11.42 -5.45
CA SER A 17 9.59 11.58 -4.12
C SER A 17 8.94 10.28 -3.63
N PHE A 18 9.23 9.96 -2.37
CA PHE A 18 8.66 8.84 -1.63
C PHE A 18 8.06 9.34 -0.32
N THR A 19 7.05 8.64 0.17
CA THR A 19 6.47 8.89 1.49
C THR A 19 7.49 8.60 2.60
N ALA A 20 7.15 9.02 3.82
CA ALA A 20 7.72 8.41 5.02
C ALA A 20 7.47 6.88 5.02
N PRO A 21 8.27 6.10 5.78
CA PRO A 21 8.06 4.67 5.94
C PRO A 21 6.63 4.32 6.37
N VAL A 22 6.10 3.22 5.84
CA VAL A 22 4.78 2.71 6.21
C VAL A 22 4.86 2.07 7.59
N SER A 23 4.03 2.55 8.52
CA SER A 23 3.95 2.01 9.88
C SER A 23 2.91 0.90 10.00
N VAL A 24 1.72 1.10 9.42
CA VAL A 24 0.65 0.08 9.43
C VAL A 24 -0.27 0.24 8.23
N ILE A 25 -0.78 -0.88 7.72
CA ILE A 25 -1.84 -0.93 6.72
C ILE A 25 -3.07 -1.55 7.38
N LEU A 26 -4.11 -0.75 7.61
CA LEU A 26 -5.39 -1.22 8.12
C LEU A 26 -6.27 -1.66 6.95
N VAL A 27 -6.53 -2.96 6.83
CA VAL A 27 -7.30 -3.53 5.70
C VAL A 27 -8.73 -3.82 6.11
N PHE A 28 -9.68 -3.46 5.26
CA PHE A 28 -11.09 -3.80 5.37
C PHE A 28 -11.45 -4.82 4.29
N ALA A 29 -12.15 -5.90 4.66
CA ALA A 29 -12.67 -6.91 3.74
C ALA A 29 -13.98 -7.50 4.30
N PRO A 30 -14.85 -8.09 3.45
CA PRO A 30 -16.17 -8.59 3.86
C PRO A 30 -16.12 -9.64 4.99
N GLY A 31 -15.10 -10.50 4.99
CA GLY A 31 -14.91 -11.53 6.01
C GLY A 31 -14.34 -11.02 7.33
N MET A 32 -14.21 -9.70 7.53
CA MET A 32 -13.66 -9.13 8.76
C MET A 32 -14.67 -8.19 9.43
N ALA A 33 -14.97 -8.44 10.70
CA ALA A 33 -15.83 -7.57 11.51
C ALA A 33 -15.17 -6.22 11.88
N LYS A 34 -13.83 -6.18 11.87
CA LYS A 34 -13.00 -5.02 12.18
C LYS A 34 -11.83 -4.96 11.19
N PRO A 35 -11.24 -3.79 10.92
CA PRO A 35 -10.07 -3.72 10.07
C PRO A 35 -8.91 -4.54 10.66
N TYR A 36 -8.17 -5.21 9.80
CA TYR A 36 -7.01 -6.01 10.20
C TYR A 36 -5.72 -5.20 10.00
N PRO A 37 -4.89 -5.03 11.04
CA PRO A 37 -3.63 -4.34 10.92
C PRO A 37 -2.57 -5.25 10.31
N LEU A 38 -1.95 -4.79 9.22
CA LEU A 38 -0.75 -5.40 8.65
C LEU A 38 0.44 -4.49 8.95
N ILE A 39 1.39 -5.01 9.73
CA ILE A 39 2.63 -4.31 10.08
C ILE A 39 3.71 -4.77 9.10
N PRO A 40 4.32 -3.86 8.32
CA PRO A 40 5.37 -4.24 7.40
C PRO A 40 6.62 -4.73 8.15
N ALA A 41 7.30 -5.74 7.59
CA ALA A 41 8.53 -6.28 8.17
C ALA A 41 9.79 -5.42 7.89
N GLU A 42 9.69 -4.50 6.93
CA GLU A 42 10.76 -3.62 6.47
C GLU A 42 10.22 -2.20 6.32
N ASP A 43 11.11 -1.21 6.19
CA ASP A 43 10.77 0.21 6.00
C ASP A 43 10.30 0.50 4.57
N TYR A 44 9.16 -0.07 4.19
CA TYR A 44 8.54 0.19 2.89
C TYR A 44 8.14 1.66 2.76
N ARG A 45 8.48 2.27 1.63
CA ARG A 45 8.06 3.62 1.25
C ARG A 45 7.23 3.58 -0.03
N VAL A 46 6.26 4.47 -0.14
CA VAL A 46 5.37 4.55 -1.30
C VAL A 46 5.87 5.63 -2.26
N CYS A 47 5.97 5.28 -3.54
CA CYS A 47 6.34 6.23 -4.59
C CYS A 47 5.18 7.19 -4.88
N GLY A 48 5.46 8.51 -4.87
CA GLY A 48 4.46 9.54 -5.18
C GLY A 48 4.15 9.72 -6.67
N ALA A 49 4.90 9.07 -7.57
CA ALA A 49 4.78 9.26 -9.03
C ALA A 49 3.88 8.22 -9.73
N CYS A 50 3.34 7.23 -9.02
CA CYS A 50 2.49 6.18 -9.59
C CYS A 50 1.56 5.56 -8.54
N ASP A 51 0.71 4.63 -8.97
CA ASP A 51 -0.22 3.86 -8.13
C ASP A 51 0.47 2.78 -7.25
N ALA A 52 1.72 2.98 -6.84
CA ALA A 52 2.50 2.03 -6.04
C ALA A 52 1.80 1.65 -4.72
N ILE A 53 0.99 2.55 -4.16
CA ILE A 53 0.21 2.29 -2.95
C ILE A 53 -0.78 1.12 -3.14
N PHE A 54 -1.38 1.00 -4.33
CA PHE A 54 -2.29 -0.12 -4.63
C PHE A 54 -1.52 -1.44 -4.71
N THR A 55 -0.36 -1.42 -5.35
CA THR A 55 0.52 -2.59 -5.42
C THR A 55 0.94 -3.03 -4.02
N LEU A 56 1.29 -2.08 -3.14
CA LEU A 56 1.63 -2.36 -1.75
C LEU A 56 0.47 -3.03 -1.01
N VAL A 57 -0.73 -2.43 -1.02
CA VAL A 57 -1.90 -2.98 -0.32
C VAL A 57 -2.24 -4.38 -0.84
N ASN A 58 -2.26 -4.59 -2.16
CA ASN A 58 -2.53 -5.90 -2.75
C ASN A 58 -1.51 -6.95 -2.30
N ARG A 59 -0.22 -6.62 -2.30
CA ARG A 59 0.84 -7.52 -1.84
C ARG A 59 0.70 -7.85 -0.35
N ALA A 60 0.41 -6.86 0.48
CA ALA A 60 0.22 -7.04 1.92
C ALA A 60 -0.99 -7.96 2.22
N VAL A 61 -2.11 -7.74 1.55
CA VAL A 61 -3.33 -8.57 1.68
C VAL A 61 -3.06 -10.00 1.23
N VAL A 62 -2.38 -10.19 0.11
CA VAL A 62 -2.06 -11.53 -0.37
C VAL A 62 -1.04 -12.21 0.55
N ALA A 63 -0.06 -11.51 1.10
CA ALA A 63 0.98 -12.11 1.92
C ALA A 63 0.44 -12.67 3.26
N HIS A 64 -0.59 -12.07 3.84
CA HIS A 64 -1.06 -12.41 5.17
C HIS A 64 -2.27 -13.38 5.17
N PRO A 65 -2.21 -14.52 5.90
CA PRO A 65 -3.28 -15.53 5.86
C PRO A 65 -4.67 -15.00 6.23
N THR A 66 -4.77 -14.19 7.29
CA THR A 66 -6.06 -13.66 7.78
C THR A 66 -6.77 -12.79 6.75
N THR A 67 -6.06 -11.87 6.11
CA THR A 67 -6.65 -10.97 5.11
C THR A 67 -6.91 -11.68 3.79
N ARG A 68 -6.06 -12.66 3.40
CA ARG A 68 -6.29 -13.51 2.23
C ARG A 68 -7.58 -14.32 2.32
N GLN A 69 -7.89 -14.86 3.49
CA GLN A 69 -9.09 -15.69 3.71
C GLN A 69 -10.38 -14.87 3.91
N ALA A 70 -10.25 -13.57 4.20
CA ALA A 70 -11.40 -12.70 4.44
C ALA A 70 -12.11 -12.19 3.16
N GLY A 71 -11.72 -12.68 1.99
CA GLY A 71 -12.24 -12.22 0.70
C GLY A 71 -11.52 -10.96 0.17
N PRO A 72 -11.98 -10.39 -0.96
CA PRO A 72 -11.32 -9.23 -1.56
C PRO A 72 -11.41 -8.02 -0.64
N TRP A 73 -10.28 -7.35 -0.41
CA TRP A 73 -10.28 -6.10 0.36
C TRP A 73 -11.07 -5.02 -0.39
N THR A 74 -11.72 -4.14 0.36
CA THR A 74 -12.60 -3.07 -0.18
C THR A 74 -12.04 -1.69 0.08
N ARG A 75 -11.32 -1.53 1.19
CA ARG A 75 -10.69 -0.29 1.63
C ARG A 75 -9.43 -0.63 2.41
N ALA A 76 -8.44 0.24 2.37
CA ALA A 76 -7.28 0.20 3.24
C ALA A 76 -6.92 1.60 3.72
N ILE A 77 -6.43 1.73 4.95
CA ILE A 77 -5.83 2.97 5.45
C ILE A 77 -4.35 2.69 5.66
N VAL A 78 -3.50 3.36 4.91
CA VAL A 78 -2.03 3.25 5.02
C VAL A 78 -1.54 4.40 5.90
N VAL A 79 -0.97 4.08 7.04
CA VAL A 79 -0.41 5.06 7.98
C VAL A 79 1.11 5.05 7.87
N PHE A 80 1.69 6.24 7.76
CA PHE A 80 3.12 6.45 7.68
C PHE A 80 3.71 6.88 9.03
N SER A 81 5.02 6.73 9.19
CA SER A 81 5.73 7.00 10.44
C SER A 81 5.77 8.48 10.83
N ASP A 82 5.45 9.37 9.90
CA ASP A 82 5.29 10.81 10.14
C ASP A 82 3.88 11.19 10.64
N GLY A 83 3.00 10.21 10.84
CA GLY A 83 1.63 10.37 11.33
C GLY A 83 0.59 10.60 10.25
N HIS A 84 0.97 10.75 8.97
CA HIS A 84 0.00 10.90 7.89
C HIS A 84 -0.66 9.56 7.54
N GLY A 85 -1.92 9.62 7.10
CA GLY A 85 -2.69 8.46 6.67
C GLY A 85 -3.33 8.67 5.30
N VAL A 86 -3.31 7.65 4.45
CA VAL A 86 -3.97 7.66 3.14
C VAL A 86 -5.07 6.60 3.08
N ASP A 87 -6.27 7.02 2.75
CA ASP A 87 -7.42 6.15 2.48
C ASP A 87 -7.37 5.66 1.03
N VAL A 88 -7.27 4.34 0.85
CA VAL A 88 -7.19 3.67 -0.44
C VAL A 88 -8.45 2.84 -0.60
N LYS A 89 -9.23 3.09 -1.66
CA LYS A 89 -10.40 2.28 -2.00
C LYS A 89 -10.04 1.29 -3.09
N ALA A 90 -10.44 0.03 -2.94
CA ALA A 90 -10.15 -0.98 -3.96
C ALA A 90 -10.72 -0.56 -5.32
N LYS A 91 -9.89 -0.61 -6.36
CA LYS A 91 -10.38 -0.45 -7.73
C LYS A 91 -11.29 -1.63 -8.03
N ARG A 92 -12.52 -1.39 -8.48
CA ARG A 92 -13.42 -2.46 -8.91
C ARG A 92 -12.72 -3.26 -10.02
N GLN A 93 -12.81 -4.59 -10.00
CA GLN A 93 -12.20 -5.50 -10.99
C GLN A 93 -12.62 -5.27 -12.46
N GLY A 94 -13.40 -4.22 -12.78
CA GLY A 94 -13.75 -3.81 -14.13
C GLY A 94 -12.99 -2.60 -14.67
N GLN A 95 -12.14 -1.94 -13.88
CA GLN A 95 -11.34 -0.81 -14.36
C GLN A 95 -9.96 -1.32 -14.78
N GLN A 96 -9.91 -2.03 -15.91
CA GLN A 96 -8.66 -2.23 -16.63
C GLN A 96 -8.04 -0.85 -16.84
N VAL A 97 -6.82 -0.66 -16.35
CA VAL A 97 -6.02 0.50 -16.70
C VAL A 97 -5.76 0.36 -18.19
N ALA A 98 -6.50 1.11 -19.01
CA ALA A 98 -6.21 1.23 -20.42
C ALA A 98 -4.77 1.76 -20.53
N MET A 99 -3.88 0.90 -21.00
CA MET A 99 -2.55 1.32 -21.44
C MET A 99 -2.78 2.09 -22.74
N ALA A 100 -2.55 3.41 -22.69
CA ALA A 100 -2.42 4.26 -23.86
C ALA A 100 -0.97 4.27 -24.34
#